data_AF-A0A8J6MPM0-F1
#
_entry.id   AF-A0A8J6MPM0-F1
#
_cell.length_a   1.000
_cell.length_b   1.000
_cell.length_c   1.000
_cell.angle_alpha   90.00
_cell.angle_beta   90.00
_cell.angle_gamma   90.00
#
_symmetry.space_group_name_H-M   'P 1'
#
loop_
_entity.id
_entity.type
_entity.pdbx_description
1 polymer ?
#
loop_
_entity_poly.entity_id
_entity_poly.type
_entity_poly.pdbx_seq_one_letter_code
_entity_poly.pdbx_strand_id
1 'polypeptide(L)'
;MMIVKSIFFVLSLALTLLCAAAEVKAAPSLVFPFSANWEILRSGFNNTLDVALEADTYGEEWTLEVRPDDGILLRTPRGTIKAVGVKSSDDPAERAPFDLLVINEKQLAQLFGIQEDSLAPLGREIFLDFRSEGPEEQTFTFKANPKYFVSVVLHLQL
;
A
#
# COMPACT_ATOMS: atom_id res chain seq x y z
N MET A 1 -46.33 37.06 31.15
CA MET A 1 -45.64 37.34 29.87
C MET A 1 -44.18 36.86 29.92
N MET A 2 -43.93 35.56 30.16
CA MET A 2 -42.58 35.00 30.41
C MET A 2 -42.21 33.80 29.52
N ILE A 3 -43.16 33.22 28.78
CA ILE A 3 -42.97 31.96 28.03
C ILE A 3 -42.26 32.19 26.68
N VAL A 4 -42.38 33.38 26.10
CA VAL A 4 -41.87 33.68 24.74
C VAL A 4 -40.33 33.85 24.70
N LYS A 5 -39.69 34.27 25.81
CA LYS A 5 -38.23 34.47 25.86
C LYS A 5 -37.43 33.17 25.93
N SER A 6 -37.98 32.12 26.53
CA SER A 6 -37.29 30.82 26.68
C SER A 6 -37.22 30.01 25.38
N ILE A 7 -38.20 30.17 24.48
CA ILE A 7 -38.24 29.46 23.21
C ILE A 7 -37.20 30.01 22.23
N PHE A 8 -36.99 31.33 22.22
CA PHE A 8 -35.97 31.97 21.38
C PHE A 8 -34.54 31.56 21.75
N PHE A 9 -34.27 31.34 23.03
CA PHE A 9 -32.93 30.96 23.50
C PHE A 9 -32.57 29.52 23.09
N VAL A 10 -33.51 28.58 23.22
CA VAL A 10 -33.30 27.18 22.83
C VAL A 10 -33.15 27.03 21.32
N LEU A 11 -33.89 27.81 20.53
CA LEU A 11 -33.78 27.78 19.07
C LEU A 11 -32.42 28.31 18.57
N SER A 12 -31.85 29.32 19.24
CA SER A 12 -30.52 29.85 18.90
C SER A 12 -29.38 28.87 19.21
N LEU A 13 -29.51 28.08 20.28
CA LEU A 13 -28.54 27.07 20.69
C LEU A 13 -28.59 25.84 19.76
N ALA A 14 -29.79 25.44 19.31
CA ALA A 14 -29.95 24.37 18.32
C ALA A 14 -29.37 24.77 16.94
N LEU A 15 -29.49 26.04 16.56
CA LEU A 15 -28.96 26.53 15.28
C LEU A 15 -27.42 26.65 15.28
N THR A 16 -26.82 27.00 16.42
CA THR A 16 -25.34 27.03 16.56
C THR A 16 -24.73 25.64 16.65
N LEU A 17 -25.42 24.65 17.22
CA LEU A 17 -24.98 23.25 17.18
C LEU A 17 -25.10 22.62 15.79
N LEU A 18 -26.06 23.05 14.95
CA LEU A 18 -26.16 22.58 13.56
C LEU A 18 -25.03 23.14 12.66
N CYS A 19 -24.53 24.35 12.94
CA CYS A 19 -23.44 24.96 12.17
C CYS A 19 -22.03 24.47 12.55
N ALA A 20 -21.87 23.74 13.66
CA ALA A 20 -20.57 23.19 14.07
C ALA A 20 -20.24 21.84 13.41
N ALA A 21 -21.16 21.28 12.60
CA ALA A 21 -20.82 20.25 11.63
C ALA A 21 -20.08 20.92 10.46
N ALA A 22 -18.91 21.48 10.74
CA ALA A 22 -17.94 21.77 9.71
C ALA A 22 -17.68 20.44 9.01
N GLU A 23 -18.15 20.31 7.77
CA GLU A 23 -17.75 19.25 6.87
C GLU A 23 -16.22 19.27 6.84
N VAL A 24 -15.59 18.36 7.58
CA VAL A 24 -14.18 18.05 7.42
C VAL A 24 -14.11 17.50 6.00
N LYS A 25 -13.83 18.38 5.05
CA LYS A 25 -13.64 18.05 3.66
C LYS A 25 -12.42 17.14 3.62
N ALA A 26 -12.66 15.83 3.70
CA ALA A 26 -11.62 14.81 3.71
C ALA A 26 -10.68 15.12 2.54
N ALA A 27 -9.38 15.23 2.81
CA ALA A 27 -8.41 15.51 1.77
C ALA A 27 -8.55 14.45 0.65
N PRO A 28 -8.40 14.84 -0.62
CA PRO A 28 -8.63 13.92 -1.73
C PRO A 28 -7.68 12.73 -1.62
N SER A 29 -8.23 11.52 -1.77
CA SER A 29 -7.42 10.30 -1.86
C SER A 29 -6.63 10.30 -3.17
N LEU A 30 -5.34 9.98 -3.12
CA LEU A 30 -4.50 9.81 -4.31
C LEU A 30 -4.49 8.34 -4.71
N VAL A 31 -4.60 8.08 -6.02
CA VAL A 31 -4.67 6.71 -6.57
C VAL A 31 -3.67 6.61 -7.71
N PHE A 32 -2.72 5.69 -7.58
CA PHE A 32 -1.65 5.47 -8.55
C PHE A 32 -1.70 4.02 -9.04
N PRO A 33 -2.29 3.75 -10.22
CA PRO A 33 -2.26 2.42 -10.83
C PRO A 33 -0.89 2.16 -11.47
N PHE A 34 -0.44 0.90 -11.43
CA PHE A 34 0.75 0.45 -12.14
C PHE A 34 0.68 -1.04 -12.44
N SER A 35 1.37 -1.46 -13.49
CA SER A 35 1.42 -2.87 -13.87
C SER A 35 2.48 -3.60 -13.06
N ALA A 36 2.18 -4.82 -12.64
CA ALA A 36 3.10 -5.70 -11.93
C ALA A 36 3.14 -7.07 -12.62
N ASN A 37 4.34 -7.52 -12.96
CA ASN A 37 4.59 -8.89 -13.37
C ASN A 37 5.29 -9.59 -12.23
N TRP A 38 4.81 -10.76 -11.80
CA TRP A 38 5.44 -11.50 -10.73
C TRP A 38 5.44 -13.00 -10.97
N GLU A 39 6.40 -13.67 -10.35
CA GLU A 39 6.61 -15.10 -10.50
C GLU A 39 6.91 -15.77 -9.16
N ILE A 40 6.35 -16.96 -8.95
CA ILE A 40 6.71 -17.83 -7.84
C ILE A 40 7.75 -18.82 -8.32
N LEU A 41 8.96 -18.73 -7.77
CA LEU A 41 10.06 -19.62 -8.07
C LEU A 41 10.14 -20.71 -6.99
N ARG A 42 9.99 -21.97 -7.40
CA ARG A 42 10.13 -23.12 -6.50
C ARG A 42 11.60 -23.51 -6.36
N SER A 43 12.11 -23.52 -5.15
CA SER A 43 13.47 -23.92 -4.81
C SER A 43 13.63 -25.45 -4.94
N GLY A 44 13.89 -25.93 -6.14
CA GLY A 44 14.31 -27.31 -6.42
C GLY A 44 15.82 -27.53 -6.21
N PHE A 45 16.40 -27.10 -5.09
CA PHE A 45 17.82 -27.37 -4.79
C PHE A 45 18.00 -28.85 -4.41
N ASN A 46 18.07 -29.71 -5.42
CA ASN A 46 18.74 -31.00 -5.33
C ASN A 46 20.09 -30.82 -6.03
N ASN A 47 21.19 -30.87 -5.27
CA ASN A 47 22.57 -30.55 -5.68
C ASN A 47 23.17 -31.44 -6.81
N THR A 48 22.36 -32.10 -7.62
CA THR A 48 22.81 -33.14 -8.56
C THR A 48 22.18 -33.13 -9.94
N LEU A 49 21.14 -32.33 -10.20
CA LEU A 49 20.45 -32.32 -11.51
C LEU A 49 20.00 -30.89 -11.85
N ASP A 50 20.16 -30.49 -13.11
CA ASP A 50 19.58 -29.26 -13.68
C ASP A 50 18.05 -29.30 -13.50
N VAL A 51 17.54 -28.71 -12.42
CA VAL A 51 16.09 -28.67 -12.15
C VAL A 51 15.49 -27.47 -12.85
N ALA A 52 14.50 -27.73 -13.71
CA ALA A 52 13.62 -26.70 -14.26
C ALA A 52 12.96 -25.93 -13.11
N LEU A 53 13.24 -24.63 -13.01
CA LEU A 53 12.47 -23.70 -12.21
C LEU A 53 11.06 -23.67 -12.81
N GLU A 54 10.11 -24.38 -12.22
CA GLU A 54 8.70 -24.14 -12.49
C GLU A 54 8.40 -22.74 -11.96
N ALA A 55 8.24 -21.80 -12.89
CA ALA A 55 7.87 -20.42 -12.64
C ALA A 55 6.46 -20.21 -13.17
N ASP A 56 5.53 -19.91 -12.27
CA ASP A 56 4.20 -19.42 -12.64
C ASP A 56 4.28 -17.90 -12.75
N THR A 57 4.20 -17.36 -13.97
CA THR A 57 4.22 -15.91 -14.22
C THR A 57 2.81 -15.34 -14.25
N TYR A 58 2.60 -14.23 -13.56
CA TYR A 58 1.34 -13.50 -13.48
C TYR A 58 1.56 -12.03 -13.85
N GLY A 59 0.71 -11.49 -14.72
CA GLY A 59 0.63 -10.06 -15.01
C GLY A 59 -0.66 -9.49 -14.41
N GLU A 60 -0.54 -8.49 -13.56
CA GLU A 60 -1.64 -7.90 -12.80
C GLU A 60 -1.52 -6.37 -12.77
N GLU A 61 -2.65 -5.68 -12.66
CA GLU A 61 -2.68 -4.23 -12.37
C GLU A 61 -2.82 -4.04 -10.86
N TRP A 62 -1.87 -3.34 -10.26
CA TRP A 62 -1.87 -2.98 -8.86
C TRP A 62 -2.18 -1.49 -8.70
N THR A 63 -2.61 -1.11 -7.51
CA THR A 63 -2.98 0.28 -7.23
C THR A 63 -2.46 0.68 -5.86
N LEU A 64 -1.74 1.79 -5.81
CA LEU A 64 -1.36 2.44 -4.57
C LEU A 64 -2.35 3.54 -4.23
N GLU A 65 -2.99 3.43 -3.08
CA GLU A 65 -4.03 4.33 -2.63
C GLU A 65 -3.56 5.06 -1.36
N VAL A 66 -3.45 6.39 -1.43
CA VAL A 66 -3.08 7.25 -0.31
C VAL A 66 -4.36 7.89 0.21
N ARG A 67 -4.75 7.51 1.42
CA ARG A 67 -5.93 8.04 2.09
C ARG A 67 -5.52 8.82 3.34
N PRO A 68 -6.16 9.97 3.61
CA PRO A 68 -5.85 10.76 4.81
C PRO A 68 -6.06 9.99 6.12
N ASP A 69 -7.10 9.16 6.18
CA ASP A 69 -7.50 8.47 7.42
C ASP A 69 -6.93 7.04 7.54
N ASP A 70 -6.74 6.35 6.40
CA ASP A 70 -6.32 4.93 6.38
C ASP A 70 -4.81 4.75 6.18
N GLY A 71 -4.09 5.81 5.78
CA GLY A 71 -2.69 5.77 5.39
C GLY A 71 -2.49 5.32 3.94
N ILE A 72 -1.39 4.62 3.67
CA ILE A 72 -1.02 4.16 2.33
C ILE A 72 -1.35 2.68 2.19
N LEU A 73 -2.11 2.32 1.16
CA LEU A 73 -2.61 0.98 0.89
C LEU A 73 -2.11 0.50 -0.47
N LEU A 74 -1.49 -0.68 -0.51
CA LEU A 74 -1.22 -1.38 -1.75
C LEU A 74 -2.35 -2.36 -2.04
N ARG A 75 -3.05 -2.17 -3.15
CA ARG A 75 -4.16 -3.00 -3.60
C ARG A 75 -3.70 -3.82 -4.80
N THR A 76 -4.00 -5.11 -4.73
CA THR A 76 -3.77 -6.10 -5.78
C THR A 76 -5.10 -6.79 -6.09
N PRO A 77 -5.22 -7.53 -7.20
CA PRO A 77 -6.40 -8.37 -7.44
C PRO A 77 -6.65 -9.41 -6.34
N ARG A 78 -5.64 -9.73 -5.53
CA ARG A 78 -5.67 -10.78 -4.50
C ARG A 78 -5.99 -10.26 -3.10
N GLY A 79 -5.93 -8.95 -2.91
CA GLY A 79 -6.21 -8.32 -1.62
C GLY A 79 -5.49 -6.99 -1.44
N THR A 80 -5.47 -6.52 -0.21
CA THR A 80 -4.93 -5.21 0.15
C THR A 80 -4.03 -5.34 1.36
N ILE A 81 -2.87 -4.69 1.31
CA ILE A 81 -1.93 -4.60 2.42
C ILE A 81 -1.60 -3.15 2.72
N LYS A 82 -1.16 -2.89 3.94
CA LYS A 82 -0.66 -1.56 4.32
C LYS A 82 0.77 -1.39 3.84
N ALA A 83 1.09 -0.18 3.44
CA ALA A 83 2.44 0.24 3.14
C ALA A 83 2.77 1.52 3.92
N VAL A 84 4.06 1.80 4.07
CA VAL A 84 4.54 2.99 4.75
C VAL A 84 5.30 3.85 3.75
N GLY A 85 4.83 5.08 3.53
CA GLY A 85 5.52 6.06 2.73
C GLY A 85 6.54 6.79 3.59
N VAL A 86 7.78 6.87 3.13
CA VAL A 86 8.84 7.65 3.74
C VAL A 86 9.16 8.81 2.81
N LYS A 87 9.12 10.03 3.35
CA LYS A 87 9.51 11.24 2.65
C LYS A 87 10.82 11.75 3.23
N SER A 88 11.77 12.09 2.36
CA SER A 88 13.09 12.57 2.73
C SER A 88 13.15 14.10 2.87
N SER A 89 12.20 14.81 2.26
CA SER A 89 12.17 16.27 2.20
C SER A 89 10.74 16.82 2.30
N ASP A 90 10.58 17.91 3.06
CA ASP A 90 9.33 18.67 3.14
C ASP A 90 9.29 19.83 2.12
N ASP A 91 10.15 19.81 1.10
CA ASP A 91 10.18 20.84 0.06
C ASP A 91 8.80 20.94 -0.64
N PRO A 92 8.15 22.12 -0.62
CA PRO A 92 6.89 22.34 -1.33
C PRO A 92 6.98 22.13 -2.86
N ALA A 93 8.19 22.16 -3.43
CA ALA A 93 8.41 21.90 -4.86
C ALA A 93 8.26 20.42 -5.23
N GLU A 94 8.43 19.50 -4.28
CA GLU A 94 8.26 18.06 -4.50
C GLU A 94 6.78 17.70 -4.53
N ARG A 95 6.35 17.17 -5.69
CA ARG A 95 4.95 16.81 -5.94
C ARG A 95 4.59 15.40 -5.46
N ALA A 96 5.58 14.53 -5.26
CA ALA A 96 5.36 13.15 -4.84
C ALA A 96 4.94 13.11 -3.35
N PRO A 97 3.92 12.31 -2.98
CA PRO A 97 3.48 12.18 -1.59
C PRO A 97 4.49 11.46 -0.67
N PHE A 98 5.43 10.70 -1.24
CA PHE A 98 6.54 10.02 -0.56
C PHE A 98 7.62 9.67 -1.58
N ASP A 99 8.84 9.44 -1.11
CA ASP A 99 9.99 9.05 -1.94
C ASP A 99 10.20 7.54 -1.96
N LEU A 100 9.94 6.90 -0.82
CA LEU A 100 10.09 5.46 -0.65
C LEU A 100 8.80 4.87 -0.13
N LEU A 101 8.41 3.72 -0.68
CA LEU A 101 7.33 2.91 -0.19
C LEU A 101 7.89 1.64 0.44
N VAL A 102 7.56 1.42 1.71
CA VAL A 102 7.98 0.26 2.49
C VAL A 102 6.82 -0.71 2.60
N ILE A 103 7.05 -1.95 2.17
CA ILE A 103 6.06 -3.02 2.17
C ILE A 103 6.59 -4.19 3.00
N ASN A 104 5.70 -4.80 3.80
CA ASN A 104 6.05 -6.00 4.55
C ASN A 104 6.06 -7.24 3.64
N GLU A 105 7.21 -7.91 3.51
CA GLU A 105 7.37 -9.10 2.65
C GLU A 105 6.38 -10.22 3.00
N LYS A 106 6.15 -10.43 4.30
CA LYS A 106 5.28 -11.51 4.77
C LYS A 106 3.82 -11.24 4.37
N GLN A 107 3.34 -10.02 4.52
CA GLN A 107 1.99 -9.66 4.08
C GLN A 107 1.84 -9.79 2.56
N LEU A 108 2.86 -9.41 1.79
CA LEU A 108 2.87 -9.58 0.35
C LEU A 108 2.89 -11.06 -0.06
N ALA A 109 3.68 -11.90 0.61
CA ALA A 109 3.68 -13.35 0.42
C ALA A 109 2.30 -13.98 0.67
N GLN A 110 1.61 -13.53 1.72
CA GLN A 110 0.27 -13.98 2.05
C GLN A 110 -0.75 -13.61 0.96
N LEU A 111 -0.62 -12.43 0.33
CA LEU A 111 -1.45 -12.06 -0.82
C LEU A 111 -1.25 -13.01 -2.01
N PHE A 112 -0.06 -13.53 -2.20
CA PHE A 112 0.24 -14.53 -3.23
C PHE A 112 -0.19 -15.95 -2.84
N GLY A 113 -0.85 -16.12 -1.69
CA GLY A 113 -1.32 -17.42 -1.19
C GLY A 113 -0.21 -18.30 -0.62
N ILE A 114 0.98 -17.74 -0.37
CA ILE A 114 2.09 -18.48 0.22
C ILE A 114 1.87 -18.54 1.73
N GLN A 115 1.67 -19.76 2.24
CA GLN A 115 1.47 -19.98 3.65
C GLN A 115 2.72 -19.64 4.46
N GLU A 116 2.48 -19.06 5.62
CA GLU A 116 3.52 -18.72 6.57
C GLU A 116 4.18 -20.00 7.12
N ASP A 117 5.51 -20.03 7.08
CA ASP A 117 6.28 -21.06 7.78
C ASP A 117 6.73 -20.49 9.12
N SER A 118 6.35 -21.16 10.22
CA SER A 118 6.74 -20.78 11.58
C SER A 118 8.26 -20.71 11.80
N LEU A 119 9.05 -21.32 10.89
CA LEU A 119 10.50 -21.32 10.91
C LEU A 119 11.12 -20.24 10.02
N ALA A 120 10.33 -19.49 9.26
CA ALA A 120 10.83 -18.39 8.45
C ALA A 120 11.24 -17.21 9.36
N PRO A 121 12.37 -16.54 9.08
CA PRO A 121 12.76 -15.34 9.82
C PRO A 121 11.66 -14.28 9.73
N LEU A 122 11.55 -13.45 10.79
CA LEU A 122 10.62 -12.32 10.84
C LEU A 122 10.68 -11.52 9.53
N GLY A 123 9.50 -11.27 8.94
CA GLY A 123 9.36 -10.72 7.59
C GLY A 123 10.18 -9.44 7.40
N ARG A 124 10.96 -9.39 6.32
CA ARG A 124 11.75 -8.20 5.99
C ARG A 124 10.87 -7.17 5.29
N GLU A 125 11.47 -6.02 5.04
CA GLU A 125 10.85 -4.88 4.38
C GLU A 125 11.35 -4.81 2.94
N ILE A 126 10.41 -4.65 2.00
CA ILE A 126 10.70 -4.28 0.60
C ILE A 126 10.63 -2.77 0.52
N PHE A 127 11.63 -2.17 -0.12
CA PHE A 127 11.71 -0.74 -0.35
C PHE A 127 11.54 -0.47 -1.84
N LEU A 128 10.56 0.35 -2.20
CA LEU A 128 10.29 0.76 -3.57
C LEU A 128 10.46 2.26 -3.71
N ASP A 129 11.10 2.72 -4.78
CA ASP A 129 11.35 4.12 -5.08
C ASP A 129 10.18 4.73 -5.84
N PHE A 130 9.58 5.79 -5.31
CA PHE A 130 8.42 6.47 -5.91
C PHE A 130 8.67 7.97 -6.12
N ARG A 131 9.94 8.39 -6.12
CA ARG A 131 10.33 9.76 -6.43
C ARG A 131 9.85 10.15 -7.83
N SER A 132 9.62 11.43 -8.07
CA SER A 132 9.20 11.93 -9.39
C SER A 132 10.24 11.69 -10.50
N GLU A 133 11.52 11.57 -10.15
CA GLU A 133 12.60 11.15 -11.06
C GLU A 133 12.98 9.67 -10.86
N GLY A 134 12.08 8.90 -10.25
CA GLY A 134 12.27 7.49 -9.97
C GLY A 134 12.31 6.63 -11.25
N PRO A 135 12.73 5.36 -11.10
CA PRO A 135 12.79 4.45 -12.24
C PRO A 135 11.39 4.08 -12.76
N GLU A 136 11.25 4.01 -14.08
CA GLU A 136 10.03 3.53 -14.75
C GLU A 136 9.77 2.04 -14.48
N GLU A 137 10.81 1.27 -14.16
CA GLU A 137 10.72 -0.15 -13.84
C GLU A 137 11.50 -0.47 -12.56
N GLN A 138 10.90 -1.26 -11.66
CA GLN A 138 11.55 -1.74 -10.45
C GLN A 138 11.37 -3.22 -10.25
N THR A 139 12.48 -3.91 -10.03
CA THR A 139 12.48 -5.34 -9.73
C THR A 139 12.91 -5.59 -8.30
N PHE A 140 12.17 -6.44 -7.59
CA PHE A 140 12.58 -6.97 -6.30
C PHE A 140 12.29 -8.45 -6.21
N THR A 141 13.13 -9.17 -5.47
CA THR A 141 12.98 -10.59 -5.21
C THR A 141 13.12 -10.84 -3.72
N PHE A 142 12.21 -11.62 -3.16
CA PHE A 142 12.26 -11.98 -1.74
C PHE A 142 11.99 -13.46 -1.53
N LYS A 143 12.50 -13.97 -0.40
CA LYS A 143 12.30 -15.37 0.00
C LYS A 143 11.04 -15.46 0.84
N ALA A 144 9.93 -15.87 0.22
CA ALA A 144 8.63 -15.97 0.89
C ALA A 144 8.61 -17.07 1.97
N ASN A 145 9.23 -18.22 1.71
CA ASN A 145 9.48 -19.27 2.70
C ASN A 145 10.68 -20.17 2.25
N PRO A 146 11.06 -21.24 2.98
CA PRO A 146 12.17 -22.11 2.57
C PRO A 146 12.04 -22.74 1.17
N LYS A 147 10.82 -22.86 0.64
CA LYS A 147 10.52 -23.53 -0.64
C LYS A 147 10.28 -22.54 -1.79
N TYR A 148 9.85 -21.32 -1.50
CA TYR A 148 9.42 -20.36 -2.52
C TYR A 148 10.18 -19.05 -2.43
N PHE A 149 10.62 -18.57 -3.58
CA PHE A 149 11.00 -17.19 -3.81
C PHE A 149 9.94 -16.52 -4.67
N VAL A 150 9.79 -15.21 -4.50
CA VAL A 150 8.91 -14.41 -5.33
C VAL A 150 9.73 -13.31 -5.95
N SER A 151 9.65 -13.20 -7.27
CA SER A 151 10.22 -12.09 -8.03
C SER A 151 9.09 -11.23 -8.56
N VAL A 152 9.22 -9.92 -8.45
CA VAL A 152 8.22 -8.94 -8.87
C VAL A 152 8.90 -7.85 -9.68
N VAL A 153 8.33 -7.52 -10.83
CA VAL A 153 8.71 -6.41 -11.69
C VAL A 153 7.52 -5.45 -11.75
N LEU A 154 7.72 -4.23 -11.25
CA LEU A 154 6.76 -3.14 -11.28
C LEU A 154 7.07 -2.20 -12.44
N HIS A 155 6.03 -1.76 -13.15
CA HIS A 155 6.09 -0.81 -14.25
C HIS A 155 5.35 0.45 -13.83
N LEU A 156 6.11 1.43 -13.36
CA LEU A 156 5.60 2.69 -12.83
C LEU A 156 5.40 3.70 -13.96
N GLN A 157 4.17 4.17 -14.12
CA GLN A 157 3.84 5.34 -14.94
C GLN A 157 3.62 6.52 -13.98
N LEU A 158 4.72 7.07 -13.45
CA LEU A 158 4.67 8.22 -12.53
C LEU A 158 4.59 9.56 -13.28
#